data_AF-A0A2G5TYM8-F1
#
_entry.id   AF-A0A2G5TYM8-F1
#
_cell.length_a   1.000
_cell.length_b   1.000
_cell.length_c   1.000
_cell.angle_alpha   90.00
_cell.angle_beta   90.00
_cell.angle_gamma   90.00
#
_symmetry.space_group_name_H-M   'P 1'
#
loop_
_entity.id
_entity.type
_entity.pdbx_description
1 polymer ?
#
loop_
_entity_poly.entity_id
_entity_poly.type
_entity_poly.pdbx_seq_one_letter_code
_entity_poly.pdbx_strand_id
1 'polypeptide(L)'
;MASTIENLAKMTENLSIEPVYNTNWCDMPEELKRECIGKMGFDERLALRFTAKTERSLVNSENFMFHDGGFYMHGNHDYIPASWCIYLTLDKENQTKKNYKNTNDGERVKSDFEFIKFIWGVGVFETFSISCDLSFMEELNYTGKITAKNVVIAEWCRID
;
A
#
# COMPACT_ATOMS: atom_id res chain seq x y z
N MET A 1 6.86 -7.73 -58.52
CA MET A 1 6.33 -6.51 -57.87
C MET A 1 5.06 -6.79 -57.04
N ALA A 2 4.14 -7.67 -57.48
CA ALA A 2 2.95 -8.04 -56.69
C ALA A 2 3.26 -8.72 -55.33
N SER A 3 4.25 -9.63 -55.28
CA SER A 3 4.62 -10.33 -54.04
C SER A 3 5.21 -9.43 -52.95
N THR A 4 5.80 -8.30 -53.34
CA THR A 4 6.37 -7.32 -52.40
C THR A 4 5.26 -6.55 -51.68
N ILE A 5 4.18 -6.23 -52.39
CA ILE A 5 3.01 -5.52 -51.85
C ILE A 5 2.22 -6.43 -50.90
N GLU A 6 2.08 -7.71 -51.23
CA GLU A 6 1.38 -8.70 -50.40
C GLU A 6 2.13 -9.00 -49.09
N ASN A 7 3.47 -9.04 -49.14
CA ASN A 7 4.32 -9.15 -47.96
C ASN A 7 4.29 -7.90 -47.08
N LEU A 8 4.23 -6.70 -47.68
CA LEU A 8 4.04 -5.43 -46.97
C LEU A 8 2.67 -5.36 -46.28
N ALA A 9 1.60 -5.78 -46.97
CA ALA A 9 0.25 -5.81 -46.41
C ALA A 9 0.16 -6.76 -45.20
N LYS A 10 0.72 -7.97 -45.31
CA LYS A 10 0.82 -8.93 -44.19
C LYS A 10 1.68 -8.44 -43.02
N MET A 11 2.78 -7.73 -43.30
CA MET A 11 3.59 -7.11 -42.23
C MET A 11 2.84 -5.97 -41.52
N THR A 12 2.00 -5.24 -42.26
CA THR A 12 1.20 -4.13 -41.70
C THR A 12 0.00 -4.64 -40.90
N GLU A 13 -0.63 -5.75 -41.30
CA GLU A 13 -1.69 -6.42 -40.50
C GLU A 13 -1.14 -7.11 -39.24
N ASN A 14 0.11 -7.60 -39.28
CA ASN A 14 0.75 -8.25 -38.12
C ASN A 14 1.42 -7.25 -37.16
N LEU A 15 1.53 -5.97 -37.54
CA LEU A 15 1.80 -4.91 -36.59
C LEU A 15 0.51 -4.69 -35.82
N SER A 16 0.39 -5.33 -34.65
CA SER A 16 -0.56 -4.95 -33.61
C SER A 16 -0.47 -3.44 -33.42
N ILE A 17 -1.37 -2.69 -34.05
CA ILE A 17 -1.50 -1.25 -33.85
C ILE A 17 -2.08 -1.14 -32.44
N GLU A 18 -1.19 -1.06 -31.45
CA GLU A 18 -1.60 -0.68 -30.11
C GLU A 18 -2.39 0.63 -30.25
N PRO A 19 -3.61 0.71 -29.70
CA PRO A 19 -4.41 1.90 -29.81
C PRO A 19 -3.60 3.10 -29.32
N VAL A 20 -3.41 4.08 -30.20
CA VAL A 20 -2.75 5.33 -29.85
C VAL A 20 -3.75 6.16 -29.05
N TYR A 21 -3.63 6.11 -27.73
CA TYR A 21 -4.41 6.96 -26.85
C TYR A 21 -3.83 8.38 -26.89
N ASN A 22 -4.63 9.34 -27.32
CA ASN A 22 -4.24 10.76 -27.38
C ASN A 22 -4.14 11.43 -26.00
N THR A 23 -4.49 10.72 -24.92
CA THR A 23 -4.55 11.27 -23.56
C THR A 23 -3.64 10.48 -22.63
N ASN A 24 -2.75 11.17 -21.93
CA ASN A 24 -1.89 10.59 -20.89
C ASN A 24 -2.70 10.41 -19.58
N TRP A 25 -2.22 9.56 -18.67
CA TRP A 25 -2.71 9.49 -17.29
C TRP A 25 -2.82 10.88 -16.65
N CYS A 26 -1.86 11.77 -16.86
CA CYS A 26 -1.88 13.12 -16.32
C CYS A 26 -3.06 13.97 -16.82
N ASP A 27 -3.59 13.68 -18.01
CA ASP A 27 -4.72 14.40 -18.62
C ASP A 27 -6.07 13.82 -18.19
N MET A 28 -6.06 12.66 -17.50
CA MET A 28 -7.26 11.98 -17.07
C MET A 28 -7.94 12.73 -15.91
N PRO A 29 -9.26 12.97 -15.98
CA PRO A 29 -10.04 13.53 -14.87
C PRO A 29 -9.84 12.74 -13.57
N GLU A 30 -9.83 13.44 -12.45
CA GLU A 30 -9.61 12.84 -11.13
C GLU A 30 -10.62 11.72 -10.82
N GLU A 31 -11.88 11.89 -11.22
CA GLU A 31 -12.94 10.89 -11.06
C GLU A 31 -12.60 9.55 -11.73
N LEU A 32 -12.13 9.58 -12.98
CA LEU A 32 -11.73 8.37 -13.70
C LEU A 32 -10.47 7.74 -13.09
N LYS A 33 -9.54 8.56 -12.59
CA LYS A 33 -8.37 8.05 -11.85
C LYS A 33 -8.80 7.35 -10.55
N ARG A 34 -9.76 7.91 -9.80
CA ARG A 34 -10.32 7.27 -8.59
C ARG A 34 -10.96 5.94 -8.94
N GLU A 35 -11.72 5.86 -10.04
CA GLU A 35 -12.30 4.60 -10.50
C GLU A 35 -11.21 3.56 -10.84
N CYS A 36 -10.14 3.98 -11.51
CA CYS A 36 -8.99 3.11 -11.81
C CYS A 36 -8.29 2.64 -10.52
N ILE A 37 -7.98 3.56 -9.60
CA ILE A 37 -7.36 3.25 -8.30
C ILE A 37 -8.24 2.30 -7.50
N GLY A 38 -9.56 2.48 -7.52
CA GLY A 38 -10.53 1.60 -6.89
C GLY A 38 -10.40 0.14 -7.32
N LYS A 39 -10.00 -0.11 -8.57
CA LYS A 39 -9.78 -1.45 -9.15
C LYS A 39 -8.36 -2.00 -8.93
N MET A 40 -7.41 -1.16 -8.52
CA MET A 40 -6.01 -1.56 -8.29
C MET A 40 -5.84 -2.36 -6.99
N GLY A 41 -4.96 -3.34 -7.03
CA GLY A 41 -4.45 -4.05 -5.86
C GLY A 41 -3.52 -3.20 -5.00
N PHE A 42 -3.23 -3.67 -3.79
CA PHE A 42 -2.48 -2.87 -2.80
C PHE A 42 -1.07 -2.47 -3.28
N ASP A 43 -0.33 -3.36 -3.95
CA ASP A 43 1.03 -3.02 -4.43
C ASP A 43 1.01 -2.00 -5.56
N GLU A 44 0.02 -2.08 -6.44
CA GLU A 44 -0.14 -1.13 -7.55
C GLU A 44 -0.45 0.26 -7.01
N ARG A 45 -1.34 0.36 -6.02
CA ARG A 45 -1.62 1.61 -5.31
C ARG A 45 -0.37 2.14 -4.60
N LEU A 46 0.38 1.25 -3.93
CA LEU A 46 1.61 1.62 -3.24
C LEU A 46 2.65 2.15 -4.23
N ALA A 47 2.84 1.50 -5.38
CA ALA A 47 3.73 1.97 -6.44
C ALA A 47 3.28 3.33 -7.00
N LEU A 48 1.99 3.49 -7.30
CA LEU A 48 1.41 4.74 -7.80
C LEU A 48 1.61 5.89 -6.81
N ARG A 49 1.51 5.64 -5.50
CA ARG A 49 1.75 6.63 -4.44
C ARG A 49 3.16 7.23 -4.48
N PHE A 50 4.13 6.55 -5.09
CA PHE A 50 5.51 7.02 -5.21
C PHE A 50 5.81 7.76 -6.52
N THR A 51 4.88 7.84 -7.47
CA THR A 51 5.16 8.45 -8.79
C THR A 51 5.06 9.97 -8.79
N ALA A 52 4.05 10.55 -8.11
CA ALA A 52 3.86 12.00 -8.04
C ALA A 52 3.05 12.42 -6.80
N LYS A 53 3.14 13.71 -6.42
CA LYS A 53 2.41 14.25 -5.26
C LYS A 53 0.89 14.20 -5.43
N THR A 54 0.38 14.48 -6.63
CA THR A 54 -1.04 14.42 -6.96
C THR A 54 -1.57 12.99 -6.84
N GLU A 55 -0.84 12.03 -7.39
CA GLU A 55 -1.20 10.60 -7.33
C GLU A 55 -1.12 10.06 -5.90
N ARG A 56 -0.11 10.48 -5.13
CA ARG A 56 -0.04 10.20 -3.69
C ARG A 56 -1.29 10.70 -2.95
N SER A 57 -1.70 11.95 -3.21
CA SER A 57 -2.88 12.53 -2.57
C SER A 57 -4.14 11.76 -2.94
N LEU A 58 -4.25 11.34 -4.20
CA LEU A 58 -5.40 10.61 -4.70
C LEU A 58 -5.49 9.22 -4.07
N VAL A 59 -4.39 8.45 -4.10
CA VAL A 59 -4.30 7.13 -3.46
C VAL A 59 -4.57 7.22 -1.97
N ASN A 60 -4.03 8.23 -1.27
CA ASN A 60 -4.26 8.42 0.17
C ASN A 60 -5.73 8.76 0.51
N SER A 61 -6.54 9.19 -0.46
CA SER A 61 -7.95 9.49 -0.26
C SER A 61 -8.89 8.32 -0.57
N GLU A 62 -8.35 7.23 -1.13
CA GLU A 62 -9.11 6.05 -1.51
C GLU A 62 -8.88 4.92 -0.51
N ASN A 63 -9.95 4.45 0.14
CA ASN A 63 -9.88 3.37 1.09
C ASN A 63 -9.47 2.04 0.43
N PHE A 64 -8.80 1.19 1.19
CA PHE A 64 -8.44 -0.18 0.81
C PHE A 64 -8.99 -1.16 1.86
N MET A 65 -9.75 -2.14 1.40
CA MET A 65 -10.33 -3.16 2.27
C MET A 65 -9.29 -4.25 2.54
N PHE A 66 -8.98 -4.44 3.81
CA PHE A 66 -8.18 -5.55 4.31
C PHE A 66 -9.09 -6.50 5.07
N HIS A 67 -8.89 -7.81 4.90
CA HIS A 67 -9.57 -8.79 5.76
C HIS A 67 -9.05 -8.63 7.19
N ASP A 68 -7.76 -8.85 7.42
CA ASP A 68 -7.14 -8.60 8.73
C ASP A 68 -5.89 -7.75 8.57
N GLY A 69 -5.48 -7.10 9.63
CA GLY A 69 -4.15 -6.52 9.71
C GLY A 69 -3.73 -6.30 11.15
N GLY A 70 -2.46 -5.99 11.32
CA GLY A 70 -2.01 -5.52 12.61
C GLY A 70 -0.57 -5.09 12.64
N PHE A 71 -0.24 -4.53 13.79
CA PHE A 71 1.03 -3.90 14.09
C PHE A 71 1.60 -4.49 15.38
N TYR A 72 2.83 -4.97 15.32
CA TYR A 72 3.56 -5.52 16.46
C TYR A 72 4.90 -4.83 16.59
N MET A 73 5.21 -4.34 17.77
CA MET A 73 6.54 -3.85 18.13
C MET A 73 7.20 -4.83 19.09
N HIS A 74 8.44 -5.21 18.79
CA HIS A 74 9.30 -6.08 19.60
C HIS A 74 10.55 -5.30 20.00
N GLY A 75 10.84 -5.27 21.30
CA GLY A 75 12.05 -4.67 21.86
C GLY A 75 11.75 -3.79 23.06
N ASN A 76 12.71 -3.72 23.98
CA ASN A 76 12.65 -2.84 25.14
C ASN A 76 13.26 -1.49 24.76
N HIS A 77 12.58 -0.38 25.07
CA HIS A 77 13.00 0.98 24.72
C HIS A 77 14.42 1.34 25.23
N ASP A 78 14.92 0.61 26.23
CA ASP A 78 16.21 0.85 26.89
C ASP A 78 17.43 0.32 26.11
N TYR A 79 17.26 -0.59 25.13
CA TYR A 79 18.39 -1.15 24.36
C TYR A 79 18.02 -1.44 22.89
N ILE A 80 18.40 -0.51 21.99
CA ILE A 80 18.57 -0.72 20.52
C ILE A 80 17.22 -0.87 19.77
N PRO A 81 17.05 -0.30 18.54
CA PRO A 81 15.75 0.23 18.13
C PRO A 81 14.69 -0.87 18.07
N ALA A 82 13.54 -0.59 18.68
CA ALA A 82 12.40 -1.46 18.67
C ALA A 82 12.10 -1.89 17.23
N SER A 83 12.20 -3.20 16.97
CA SER A 83 11.81 -3.75 15.69
C SER A 83 10.30 -3.74 15.61
N TRP A 84 9.73 -3.35 14.48
CA TRP A 84 8.30 -3.36 14.26
C TRP A 84 7.96 -4.23 13.07
N CYS A 85 6.77 -4.80 13.10
CA CYS A 85 6.20 -5.64 12.05
C CYS A 85 4.76 -5.19 11.78
N ILE A 86 4.42 -5.02 10.50
CA ILE A 86 3.04 -4.93 10.04
C ILE A 86 2.72 -6.20 9.28
N TYR A 87 1.59 -6.84 9.61
CA TYR A 87 0.99 -7.87 8.77
C TYR A 87 -0.32 -7.35 8.18
N LEU A 88 -0.57 -7.70 6.92
CA LEU A 88 -1.81 -7.39 6.21
C LEU A 88 -2.30 -8.66 5.52
N THR A 89 -3.58 -8.97 5.68
CA THR A 89 -4.27 -10.02 4.92
C THR A 89 -5.20 -9.32 3.94
N LEU A 90 -4.85 -9.38 2.64
CA LEU A 90 -5.64 -8.78 1.56
C LEU A 90 -6.87 -9.64 1.24
N ASP A 91 -6.66 -10.95 1.21
CA ASP A 91 -7.67 -11.95 0.87
C ASP A 91 -7.49 -13.18 1.74
N LYS A 92 -8.57 -13.57 2.43
CA LYS A 92 -8.62 -14.75 3.30
C LYS A 92 -8.59 -16.05 2.51
N GLU A 93 -9.27 -16.09 1.37
CA GLU A 93 -9.45 -17.29 0.56
C GLU A 93 -8.14 -17.65 -0.15
N ASN A 94 -7.50 -16.63 -0.74
CA ASN A 94 -6.23 -16.78 -1.43
C ASN A 94 -5.00 -16.69 -0.50
N GLN A 95 -5.22 -16.57 0.82
CA GLN A 95 -4.17 -16.43 1.84
C GLN A 95 -3.11 -15.37 1.49
N THR A 96 -3.51 -14.31 0.80
CA THR A 96 -2.57 -13.29 0.36
C THR A 96 -2.20 -12.41 1.55
N LYS A 97 -1.02 -12.69 2.10
CA LYS A 97 -0.47 -12.02 3.28
C LYS A 97 0.76 -11.21 2.92
N LYS A 98 0.88 -10.03 3.53
CA LYS A 98 2.06 -9.17 3.41
C LYS A 98 2.62 -8.87 4.78
N ASN A 99 3.92 -9.02 4.92
CA ASN A 99 4.65 -8.72 6.14
C ASN A 99 5.70 -7.67 5.84
N TYR A 100 5.64 -6.56 6.56
CA TYR A 100 6.61 -5.48 6.51
C TYR A 100 7.31 -5.39 7.85
N LYS A 101 8.61 -5.21 7.85
CA LYS A 101 9.42 -5.05 9.06
C LYS A 101 10.49 -4.00 8.84
N ASN A 102 10.87 -3.26 9.88
CA ASN A 102 12.08 -2.43 9.80
C ASN A 102 13.34 -3.31 9.86
N THR A 103 14.42 -2.76 9.30
CA THR A 103 15.74 -3.39 9.26
C THR A 103 16.72 -2.69 10.19
N ASN A 104 16.32 -2.30 11.41
CA ASN A 104 17.18 -1.72 12.46
C ASN A 104 18.20 -0.63 12.04
N ASP A 105 18.06 -0.02 10.86
CA ASP A 105 18.86 1.09 10.42
C ASP A 105 18.16 2.37 10.89
N GLY A 106 18.85 3.19 11.68
CA GLY A 106 18.27 4.39 12.26
C GLY A 106 17.89 5.46 11.23
N GLU A 107 18.26 5.29 9.96
CA GLU A 107 18.00 6.26 8.88
C GLU A 107 16.59 6.11 8.28
N ARG A 108 15.93 4.95 8.41
CA ARG A 108 14.61 4.67 7.82
C ARG A 108 13.40 4.92 8.71
N VAL A 109 13.57 5.36 9.96
CA VAL A 109 12.47 5.52 10.93
C VAL A 109 11.37 6.45 10.39
N LYS A 110 11.73 7.55 9.72
CA LYS A 110 10.74 8.48 9.16
C LYS A 110 9.95 7.89 7.99
N SER A 111 10.61 7.16 7.08
CA SER A 111 9.91 6.51 5.96
C SER A 111 8.98 5.40 6.45
N ASP A 112 9.38 4.71 7.51
CA ASP A 112 8.60 3.66 8.14
C ASP A 112 7.33 4.22 8.79
N PHE A 113 7.44 5.33 9.51
CA PHE A 113 6.28 6.02 10.08
C PHE A 113 5.32 6.52 8.99
N GLU A 114 5.83 7.12 7.91
CA GLU A 114 4.98 7.54 6.80
C GLU A 114 4.26 6.37 6.11
N PHE A 115 4.86 5.18 6.13
CA PHE A 115 4.24 3.97 5.61
C PHE A 115 3.16 3.42 6.55
N ILE A 116 3.42 3.37 7.86
CA ILE A 116 2.43 3.00 8.88
C ILE A 116 1.22 3.93 8.82
N LYS A 117 1.46 5.26 8.81
CA LYS A 117 0.40 6.28 8.71
C LYS A 117 -0.43 6.12 7.44
N PHE A 118 0.21 5.78 6.32
CA PHE A 118 -0.49 5.49 5.07
C PHE A 118 -1.42 4.29 5.23
N ILE A 119 -0.91 3.14 5.69
CA ILE A 119 -1.72 1.93 5.89
C ILE A 119 -2.91 2.20 6.80
N TRP A 120 -2.69 2.89 7.91
CA TRP A 120 -3.75 3.22 8.88
C TRP A 120 -4.75 4.22 8.33
N GLY A 121 -4.30 5.18 7.50
CA GLY A 121 -5.15 6.20 6.90
C GLY A 121 -6.08 5.68 5.81
N VAL A 122 -5.63 4.71 5.00
CA VAL A 122 -6.45 4.15 3.91
C VAL A 122 -7.11 2.83 4.27
N GLY A 123 -6.61 2.14 5.29
CA GLY A 123 -7.04 0.79 5.61
C GLY A 123 -8.41 0.74 6.29
N VAL A 124 -9.27 -0.10 5.74
CA VAL A 124 -10.51 -0.54 6.38
C VAL A 124 -10.40 -2.04 6.67
N PHE A 125 -10.39 -2.41 7.95
CA PHE A 125 -10.08 -3.77 8.40
C PHE A 125 -11.31 -4.48 8.95
N GLU A 126 -11.42 -5.80 8.77
CA GLU A 126 -12.34 -6.62 9.56
C GLU A 126 -11.81 -6.79 10.99
N THR A 127 -10.54 -7.20 11.12
CA THR A 127 -9.85 -7.30 12.42
C THR A 127 -8.53 -6.54 12.42
N PHE A 128 -8.48 -5.56 13.32
CA PHE A 128 -7.42 -4.62 13.69
C PHE A 128 -6.51 -5.03 14.87
N SER A 129 -5.36 -5.71 14.76
CA SER A 129 -4.55 -6.03 15.97
C SER A 129 -3.43 -5.01 16.21
N ILE A 130 -3.30 -4.49 17.43
CA ILE A 130 -2.22 -3.58 17.82
C ILE A 130 -1.53 -4.10 19.08
N SER A 131 -0.20 -4.20 19.01
CA SER A 131 0.66 -4.47 20.17
C SER A 131 1.91 -3.59 20.09
N CYS A 132 1.92 -2.51 20.86
CA CYS A 132 3.03 -1.58 20.95
C CYS A 132 2.99 -0.82 22.28
N ASP A 133 4.10 -0.20 22.65
CA ASP A 133 4.17 0.72 23.79
C ASP A 133 3.47 2.05 23.45
N LEU A 134 2.93 2.73 24.46
CA LEU A 134 2.36 4.07 24.37
C LEU A 134 3.39 5.09 23.90
N SER A 135 4.65 4.94 24.32
CA SER A 135 5.77 5.80 23.89
C SER A 135 5.93 5.83 22.36
N PHE A 136 5.75 4.67 21.71
CA PHE A 136 5.78 4.56 20.25
C PHE A 136 4.60 5.28 19.59
N MET A 137 3.40 5.18 20.17
CA MET A 137 2.23 5.88 19.63
C MET A 137 2.40 7.40 19.69
N GLU A 138 3.04 7.89 20.76
CA GLU A 138 3.42 9.31 20.89
C GLU A 138 4.45 9.71 19.82
N GLU A 139 5.50 8.91 19.61
CA GLU A 139 6.53 9.19 18.60
C GLU A 139 5.98 9.14 17.16
N LEU A 140 5.12 8.16 16.88
CA LEU A 140 4.42 8.05 15.60
C LEU A 140 3.57 9.30 15.34
N ASN A 141 3.04 9.94 16.39
CA ASN A 141 2.22 11.15 16.33
C ASN A 141 1.12 11.03 15.27
N TYR A 142 0.46 9.87 15.22
CA TYR A 142 -0.64 9.64 14.30
C TYR A 142 -1.95 10.07 14.96
N THR A 143 -2.57 11.09 14.41
CA THR A 143 -3.84 11.67 14.89
C THR A 143 -5.06 11.19 14.08
N GLY A 144 -4.85 10.33 13.09
CA GLY A 144 -5.90 9.77 12.26
C GLY A 144 -6.72 8.69 12.98
N LYS A 145 -7.79 8.22 12.32
CA LYS A 145 -8.62 7.13 12.83
C LYS A 145 -8.32 5.85 12.05
N ILE A 146 -7.98 4.78 12.76
CA ILE A 146 -7.93 3.44 12.20
C ILE A 146 -9.38 2.95 12.03
N THR A 147 -9.74 2.53 10.82
CA THR A 147 -11.09 2.02 10.54
C THR A 147 -11.08 0.50 10.59
N ALA A 148 -11.65 -0.09 11.65
CA ALA A 148 -11.76 -1.54 11.78
C ALA A 148 -13.11 -1.94 12.39
N LYS A 149 -13.67 -3.10 11.99
CA LYS A 149 -14.87 -3.65 12.64
C LYS A 149 -14.56 -4.16 14.04
N ASN A 150 -13.47 -4.90 14.18
CA ASN A 150 -12.97 -5.42 15.45
C ASN A 150 -11.57 -4.87 15.70
N VAL A 151 -11.31 -4.38 16.91
CA VAL A 151 -9.97 -3.95 17.32
C VAL A 151 -9.52 -4.81 18.49
N VAL A 152 -8.33 -5.38 18.36
CA VAL A 152 -7.67 -6.19 19.40
C VAL A 152 -6.43 -5.44 19.85
N ILE A 153 -6.42 -5.04 21.11
CA ILE A 153 -5.23 -4.44 21.74
C ILE A 153 -4.59 -5.55 22.58
N ALA A 154 -3.40 -5.97 22.17
CA ALA A 154 -2.60 -6.92 22.92
C ALA A 154 -1.53 -6.15 23.69
N GLU A 155 -1.73 -5.99 24.98
CA GLU A 155 -0.65 -5.59 25.89
C GLU A 155 0.34 -6.76 25.94
N TRP A 156 1.64 -6.46 25.82
CA TRP A 156 2.65 -7.46 26.19
C TRP A 156 2.39 -7.84 27.65
N CYS A 157 1.93 -9.08 27.86
CA CYS A 157 2.23 -9.78 29.09
C CYS A 157 3.75 -9.68 29.26
N ARG A 158 4.20 -9.12 30.38
CA ARG A 158 5.57 -9.30 30.85
C ARG A 158 5.84 -10.81 30.79
N ILE A 159 6.66 -11.23 29.83
CA ILE A 159 7.32 -12.52 29.95
C ILE A 159 8.51 -12.19 30.84
N ASP A 160 8.37 -12.60 32.09
CA ASP A 160 9.39 -12.53 33.14
C ASP A 160 10.72 -13.17 32.70
#